data_AF-A0A7Y4VD84-F1
#
_entry.id   AF-A0A7Y4VD84-F1
#
_cell.length_a   1.000
_cell.length_b   1.000
_cell.length_c   1.000
_cell.angle_alpha   90.00
_cell.angle_beta   90.00
_cell.angle_gamma   90.00
#
_symmetry.space_group_name_H-M   'P 1'
#
loop_
_entity.id
_entity.type
_entity.pdbx_description
1 polymer ?
#
loop_
_entity_poly.entity_id
_entity_poly.type
_entity_poly.pdbx_seq_one_letter_code
_entity_poly.pdbx_strand_id
1 'polypeptide(L)'
;MNTASQDFPKHLGILRERMLHPTDYETAVNYFLDEFCGDEQFIMLSDREESPALLTVLTKVVSSAMNRNVKFEESKIFLLSGHRFYHGNASTEGRVVLFFYFKEVETGIAALIPGTRGAMEVARFRLPGGIVDPKCN
;
A
#
# COMPACT_ATOMS: atom_id res chain seq x y z
N MET A 1 2.16 19.24 -6.13
CA MET A 1 2.05 19.66 -4.72
C MET A 1 1.22 18.59 -4.05
N ASN A 2 1.83 17.80 -3.17
CA ASN A 2 1.17 16.72 -2.44
C ASN A 2 0.41 17.33 -1.25
N THR A 3 -0.84 16.94 -1.02
CA THR A 3 -1.72 17.63 -0.05
C THR A 3 -2.42 16.72 0.96
N ALA A 4 -2.07 15.43 1.01
CA ALA A 4 -2.74 14.45 1.86
C ALA A 4 -2.89 14.87 3.34
N SER A 5 -1.85 15.44 3.93
CA SER A 5 -1.79 15.88 5.33
C SER A 5 -2.68 17.07 5.66
N GLN A 6 -3.16 17.80 4.64
CA GLN A 6 -4.06 18.94 4.84
C GLN A 6 -5.48 18.48 5.18
N ASP A 7 -5.90 17.29 4.71
CA ASP A 7 -7.22 16.71 4.96
C ASP A 7 -7.22 15.19 4.78
N PHE A 8 -6.68 14.46 5.76
CA PHE A 8 -6.65 13.00 5.70
C PHE A 8 -8.03 12.36 5.48
N PRO A 9 -9.11 12.77 6.17
CA PRO A 9 -10.45 12.21 5.91
C PRO A 9 -10.85 12.26 4.44
N LYS A 10 -10.66 13.41 3.77
CA LYS A 10 -10.96 13.57 2.34
C LYS A 10 -10.08 12.67 1.46
N HIS A 11 -8.76 12.77 1.60
CA HIS A 11 -7.82 12.08 0.71
C HIS A 11 -7.91 10.55 0.87
N LEU A 12 -8.04 10.06 2.09
CA LEU A 12 -8.24 8.64 2.37
C LEU A 12 -9.62 8.14 1.92
N GLY A 13 -10.64 8.99 1.98
CA GLY A 13 -11.97 8.69 1.42
C GLY A 13 -11.91 8.45 -0.09
N ILE A 14 -11.24 9.35 -0.81
CA ILE A 14 -11.04 9.24 -2.27
C ILE A 14 -10.26 7.97 -2.63
N LEU A 15 -9.16 7.68 -1.92
CA LEU A 15 -8.40 6.44 -2.16
C LEU A 15 -9.24 5.19 -1.95
N ARG A 16 -10.03 5.16 -0.86
CA ARG A 16 -10.87 4.02 -0.52
C ARG A 16 -11.93 3.78 -1.57
N GLU A 17 -12.59 4.84 -2.04
CA GLU A 17 -13.58 4.77 -3.12
C GLU A 17 -12.95 4.17 -4.39
N ARG A 18 -11.83 4.75 -4.87
CA ARG A 18 -11.13 4.28 -6.08
C ARG A 18 -10.67 2.82 -5.99
N MET A 19 -10.24 2.36 -4.83
CA MET A 19 -9.83 0.97 -4.61
C MET A 19 -11.00 -0.03 -4.65
N LEU A 20 -12.23 0.41 -4.37
CA LEU A 20 -13.41 -0.45 -4.43
C LEU A 20 -13.96 -0.59 -5.85
N HIS A 21 -13.66 0.37 -6.74
CA HIS A 21 -14.04 0.31 -8.14
C HIS A 21 -13.15 -0.68 -8.92
N PRO A 22 -13.71 -1.76 -9.53
CA PRO A 22 -12.94 -2.86 -10.12
C PRO A 22 -11.97 -2.48 -11.24
N THR A 23 -12.16 -1.32 -11.87
CA THR A 23 -11.41 -0.86 -13.05
C THR A 23 -10.43 0.26 -12.75
N ASP A 24 -10.43 0.81 -11.52
CA ASP A 24 -9.81 2.10 -11.22
C ASP A 24 -8.59 1.97 -10.30
N TYR A 25 -8.01 0.77 -10.20
CA TYR A 25 -6.88 0.52 -9.31
C TYR A 25 -5.65 1.34 -9.68
N GLU A 26 -5.35 1.50 -10.97
CA GLU A 26 -4.27 2.39 -11.43
C GLU A 26 -4.55 3.84 -11.04
N THR A 27 -5.79 4.30 -11.14
CA THR A 27 -6.21 5.64 -10.72
C THR A 27 -6.08 5.84 -9.21
N ALA A 28 -6.26 4.78 -8.40
CA ALA A 28 -5.97 4.80 -6.98
C ALA A 28 -4.46 4.95 -6.71
N VAL A 29 -3.61 4.22 -7.45
CA VAL A 29 -2.15 4.32 -7.31
C VAL A 29 -1.63 5.68 -7.74
N ASN A 30 -2.07 6.19 -8.91
CA ASN A 30 -1.66 7.51 -9.39
C ASN A 30 -2.05 8.61 -8.40
N TYR A 31 -3.25 8.53 -7.83
CA TYR A 31 -3.66 9.46 -6.77
C TYR A 31 -2.79 9.38 -5.53
N PHE A 32 -2.40 8.17 -5.11
CA PHE A 32 -1.49 8.00 -4.00
C PHE A 32 -0.12 8.65 -4.29
N LEU A 33 0.42 8.45 -5.48
CA LEU A 33 1.67 9.09 -5.92
C LEU A 33 1.56 10.62 -5.92
N ASP A 34 0.46 11.16 -6.46
CA ASP A 34 0.24 12.60 -6.62
C ASP A 34 -0.03 13.34 -5.31
N GLU A 35 -0.71 12.69 -4.36
CA GLU A 35 -1.19 13.36 -3.14
C GLU A 35 -0.42 12.98 -1.88
N PHE A 36 0.20 11.79 -1.82
CA PHE A 36 0.80 11.25 -0.59
C PHE A 36 2.32 11.11 -0.67
N CYS A 37 2.88 10.57 -1.76
CA CYS A 37 4.29 10.17 -1.79
C CYS A 37 5.31 11.31 -1.56
N GLY A 38 4.96 12.55 -1.93
CA GLY A 38 5.79 13.73 -1.66
C GLY A 38 5.33 14.57 -0.47
N ASP A 39 4.33 14.12 0.29
CA ASP A 39 3.86 14.81 1.48
C ASP A 39 4.70 14.41 2.70
N GLU A 40 5.70 15.22 3.04
CA GLU A 40 6.60 14.97 4.16
C GLU A 40 5.86 14.86 5.50
N GLN A 41 4.80 15.64 5.69
CA GLN A 41 4.03 15.64 6.93
C GLN A 41 3.25 14.33 7.09
N PHE A 42 2.70 13.79 6.00
CA PHE A 42 2.10 12.46 6.02
C PHE A 42 3.09 11.37 6.45
N ILE A 43 4.34 11.43 5.97
CA ILE A 43 5.39 10.48 6.39
C ILE A 43 5.75 10.68 7.86
N MET A 44 5.94 11.92 8.32
CA MET A 44 6.28 12.23 9.72
C MET A 44 5.18 11.82 10.71
N LEU A 45 3.91 11.88 10.30
CA LEU A 45 2.76 11.47 11.12
C LEU A 45 2.49 9.96 11.07
N SER A 46 3.23 9.20 10.26
CA SER A 46 3.07 7.76 10.17
C SER A 46 4.12 7.04 11.03
N ASP A 47 3.68 6.09 11.83
CA ASP A 47 4.55 5.26 12.64
C ASP A 47 5.18 4.16 11.79
N ARG A 48 6.49 3.92 11.95
CA ARG A 48 7.12 2.75 11.34
C ARG A 48 6.63 1.49 12.04
N GLU A 49 6.20 0.51 11.26
CA GLU A 49 5.63 -0.73 11.77
C GLU A 49 6.29 -1.96 11.14
N GLU A 50 6.22 -3.08 11.85
CA GLU A 50 6.54 -4.39 11.31
C GLU A 50 5.24 -5.16 11.11
N SER A 51 4.99 -5.67 9.90
CA SER A 51 3.79 -6.46 9.62
C SER A 51 4.12 -7.69 8.77
N PRO A 52 4.55 -8.80 9.41
CA PRO A 52 4.81 -10.06 8.72
C PRO A 52 3.60 -10.59 7.95
N ALA A 53 2.39 -10.36 8.47
CA ALA A 53 1.14 -10.75 7.81
C ALA A 53 0.93 -9.98 6.50
N LEU A 54 1.13 -8.66 6.51
CA LEU A 54 1.02 -7.84 5.30
C LEU A 54 2.09 -8.21 4.28
N LEU A 55 3.34 -8.39 4.72
CA LEU A 55 4.44 -8.85 3.85
C LEU A 55 4.14 -10.19 3.21
N THR A 56 3.61 -11.16 3.97
CA THR A 56 3.26 -12.49 3.45
C THR A 56 2.24 -12.41 2.31
N VAL A 57 1.22 -11.56 2.44
CA VAL A 57 0.23 -11.40 1.37
C VAL A 57 0.78 -10.61 0.20
N LEU A 58 1.54 -9.55 0.43
CA LEU A 58 2.24 -8.83 -0.63
C LEU A 58 3.18 -9.76 -1.42
N THR A 59 3.92 -10.65 -0.74
CA THR A 59 4.79 -11.63 -1.40
C THR A 59 3.97 -12.55 -2.31
N LYS A 60 2.81 -13.06 -1.85
CA LYS A 60 1.93 -13.89 -2.69
C LYS A 60 1.44 -13.13 -3.93
N VAL A 61 1.01 -11.87 -3.74
CA VAL A 61 0.50 -11.02 -4.82
C VAL A 61 1.59 -10.78 -5.87
N VAL A 62 2.78 -10.35 -5.44
CA VAL A 62 3.88 -10.04 -6.35
C VAL A 62 4.45 -11.30 -6.98
N SER A 63 4.54 -12.42 -6.24
CA SER A 63 4.93 -13.70 -6.80
C SER A 63 4.01 -14.19 -7.91
N SER A 64 2.69 -13.99 -7.74
CA SER A 64 1.71 -14.31 -8.77
C SER A 64 1.89 -13.42 -10.00
N ALA A 65 2.10 -12.12 -9.82
CA ALA A 65 2.33 -11.19 -10.93
C ALA A 65 3.62 -11.52 -11.70
N MET A 66 4.69 -11.89 -10.99
CA MET A 66 5.98 -12.24 -11.57
C MET A 66 6.11 -13.69 -12.04
N ASN A 67 5.08 -14.52 -11.81
CA ASN A 67 5.06 -15.96 -12.08
C ASN A 67 6.26 -16.73 -11.46
N ARG A 68 6.67 -16.35 -10.25
CA ARG A 68 7.78 -16.99 -9.50
C ARG A 68 7.82 -16.53 -8.04
N ASN A 69 8.56 -17.24 -7.20
CA ASN A 69 8.80 -16.82 -5.82
C ASN A 69 9.68 -15.57 -5.78
N VAL A 70 9.28 -14.59 -4.97
CA VAL A 70 10.03 -13.34 -4.77
C VAL A 70 10.45 -13.20 -3.32
N LYS A 71 11.51 -12.42 -3.10
CA LYS A 71 11.92 -11.96 -1.77
C LYS A 71 11.89 -10.44 -1.78
N PHE A 72 11.34 -9.88 -0.71
CA PHE A 72 11.40 -8.44 -0.51
C PHE A 72 12.68 -8.04 0.22
N GLU A 73 13.24 -6.95 -0.24
CA GLU A 73 14.37 -6.24 0.33
C GLU A 73 13.91 -4.84 0.76
N GLU A 74 14.56 -4.30 1.78
CA GLU A 74 14.36 -2.91 2.22
C GLU A 74 12.89 -2.52 2.49
N SER A 75 12.07 -3.44 2.98
CA SER A 75 10.66 -3.18 3.25
C SER A 75 10.49 -2.08 4.29
N LYS A 76 9.75 -1.04 3.91
CA LYS A 76 9.32 0.05 4.79
C LYS A 76 7.81 -0.01 4.86
N ILE A 77 7.28 -0.26 6.06
CA ILE A 77 5.86 -0.30 6.34
C ILE A 77 5.59 0.79 7.37
N PHE A 78 4.58 1.59 7.08
CA PHE A 78 4.16 2.70 7.90
C PHE A 78 2.67 2.57 8.21
N LEU A 79 2.28 3.01 9.40
CA LEU A 79 0.92 3.05 9.87
C LEU A 79 0.55 4.50 10.21
N LEU A 80 -0.43 5.04 9.51
CA LEU A 80 -1.12 6.24 9.96
C LEU A 80 -2.18 5.83 10.98
N SER A 81 -1.78 5.79 12.26
CA SER A 81 -2.50 5.16 13.36
C SER A 81 -3.94 5.68 13.53
N GLY A 82 -4.12 7.01 13.51
CA GLY A 82 -5.45 7.65 13.60
C GLY A 82 -6.43 7.27 12.49
N HIS A 83 -5.95 6.70 11.39
CA HIS A 83 -6.75 6.31 10.23
C HIS A 83 -6.71 4.80 9.93
N ARG A 84 -5.98 4.01 10.73
CA ARG A 84 -5.79 2.56 10.54
C ARG A 84 -5.39 2.21 9.10
N PHE A 85 -4.54 3.06 8.53
CA PHE A 85 -4.12 3.03 7.13
C PHE A 85 -2.64 2.67 7.06
N TYR A 86 -2.33 1.54 6.44
CA TYR A 86 -0.97 1.09 6.22
C TYR A 86 -0.52 1.52 4.83
N HIS A 87 0.72 1.93 4.71
CA HIS A 87 1.34 2.25 3.42
C HIS A 87 2.83 1.96 3.46
N GLY A 88 3.46 1.99 2.29
CA GLY A 88 4.89 1.94 2.19
C GLY A 88 5.35 1.27 0.92
N ASN A 89 6.60 0.81 0.95
CA ASN A 89 7.22 0.21 -0.20
C ASN A 89 8.21 -0.89 0.18
N ALA A 90 8.52 -1.73 -0.78
CA ALA A 90 9.62 -2.69 -0.72
C ALA A 90 10.31 -2.75 -2.09
N SER A 91 11.44 -3.45 -2.15
CA SER A 91 12.16 -3.72 -3.38
C SER A 91 12.19 -5.23 -3.67
N THR A 92 12.12 -5.62 -4.93
CA THR A 92 12.36 -7.01 -5.38
C THR A 92 12.89 -7.03 -6.80
N GLU A 93 14.01 -7.71 -7.03
CA GLU A 93 14.62 -7.86 -8.36
C GLU A 93 14.76 -6.54 -9.16
N GLY A 94 15.19 -5.47 -8.48
CA GLY A 94 15.33 -4.14 -9.10
C GLY A 94 14.02 -3.41 -9.39
N ARG A 95 12.89 -3.88 -8.83
CA ARG A 95 11.56 -3.26 -8.96
C ARG A 95 11.08 -2.78 -7.60
N VAL A 96 10.32 -1.69 -7.60
CA VAL A 96 9.61 -1.16 -6.42
C VAL A 96 8.25 -1.85 -6.31
N VAL A 97 7.91 -2.27 -5.12
CA VAL A 97 6.55 -2.65 -4.73
C VAL A 97 6.00 -1.54 -3.87
N LEU A 98 5.11 -0.72 -4.41
CA LEU A 98 4.37 0.29 -3.67
C LEU A 98 3.07 -0.34 -3.15
N PHE A 99 2.67 -0.07 -1.91
CA PHE A 99 1.41 -0.57 -1.41
C PHE A 99 0.72 0.39 -0.45
N PHE A 100 -0.59 0.23 -0.36
CA PHE A 100 -1.40 0.79 0.72
C PHE A 100 -2.56 -0.14 1.07
N TYR A 101 -3.00 -0.12 2.32
CA TYR A 101 -3.98 -1.05 2.88
C TYR A 101 -4.84 -0.37 3.95
N PHE A 102 -6.16 -0.49 3.77
CA PHE A 102 -7.14 -0.01 4.74
C PHE A 102 -7.57 -1.16 5.65
N LYS A 103 -7.20 -1.09 6.94
CA LYS A 103 -7.58 -2.13 7.91
C LYS A 103 -9.09 -2.24 8.08
N GLU A 104 -9.81 -1.12 8.00
CA GLU A 104 -11.27 -1.07 8.19
C GLU A 104 -12.07 -1.87 7.15
N VAL A 105 -11.60 -1.91 5.89
CA VAL A 105 -12.24 -2.66 4.80
C VAL A 105 -11.43 -3.88 4.38
N GLU A 106 -10.39 -4.23 5.14
CA GLU A 106 -9.49 -5.35 4.92
C GLU A 106 -8.96 -5.48 3.48
N THR A 107 -8.75 -4.34 2.82
CA THR A 107 -8.44 -4.29 1.39
C THR A 107 -7.29 -3.32 1.15
N GLY A 108 -6.39 -3.71 0.23
CA GLY A 108 -5.27 -2.89 -0.19
C GLY A 108 -4.98 -3.01 -1.68
N ILE A 109 -4.11 -2.13 -2.14
CA ILE A 109 -3.54 -2.14 -3.48
C ILE A 109 -2.03 -2.34 -3.36
N ALA A 110 -1.48 -3.18 -4.23
CA ALA A 110 -0.05 -3.28 -4.47
C ALA A 110 0.23 -2.94 -5.94
N ALA A 111 1.29 -2.18 -6.18
CA ALA A 111 1.77 -1.82 -7.51
C ALA A 111 3.23 -2.24 -7.65
N LEU A 112 3.54 -2.97 -8.72
CA LEU A 112 4.89 -3.34 -9.12
C LEU A 112 5.39 -2.35 -10.18
N ILE A 113 6.50 -1.65 -9.89
CA ILE A 113 7.01 -0.53 -10.69
C ILE A 113 8.52 -0.71 -10.96
N PRO A 114 8.93 -0.84 -12.24
CA PRO A 114 8.08 -1.20 -13.37
C PRO A 114 7.46 -2.59 -13.15
N GLY A 115 6.34 -2.88 -13.81
CA GLY A 115 5.75 -4.22 -13.88
C GLY A 115 6.47 -5.12 -14.90
N THR A 116 6.15 -6.41 -14.93
CA THR A 116 6.89 -7.42 -15.71
C THR A 116 6.96 -7.09 -17.21
N ARG A 117 5.96 -6.38 -17.75
CA ARG A 117 5.89 -5.95 -19.16
C ARG A 117 6.33 -4.51 -19.41
N GLY A 118 6.94 -3.85 -18.41
CA GLY A 118 7.50 -2.50 -18.52
C GLY A 118 6.60 -1.39 -17.99
N ALA A 119 5.27 -1.50 -18.12
CA ALA A 119 4.31 -0.61 -17.47
C ALA A 119 4.05 -1.02 -16.00
N MET A 120 3.42 -0.15 -15.20
CA MET A 120 3.00 -0.48 -13.84
C MET A 120 2.00 -1.64 -13.85
N GLU A 121 2.17 -2.61 -12.94
CA GLU A 121 1.20 -3.69 -12.72
C GLU A 121 0.56 -3.53 -11.35
N VAL A 122 -0.77 -3.45 -11.31
CA VAL A 122 -1.53 -3.17 -10.09
C VAL A 122 -2.42 -4.36 -9.74
N ALA A 123 -2.42 -4.72 -8.45
CA ALA A 123 -3.26 -5.78 -7.92
C ALA A 123 -3.94 -5.32 -6.62
N ARG A 124 -5.25 -5.58 -6.53
CA ARG A 124 -5.98 -5.49 -5.27
C ARG A 124 -5.81 -6.78 -4.47
N PHE A 125 -5.58 -6.64 -3.18
CA PHE A 125 -5.48 -7.77 -2.26
C PHE A 125 -6.38 -7.57 -1.03
N ARG A 126 -6.64 -8.68 -0.34
CA ARG A 126 -7.39 -8.69 0.93
C ARG A 126 -6.58 -9.39 2.00
N LEU A 127 -6.79 -8.97 3.25
CA LEU A 127 -6.21 -9.59 4.44
C LEU A 127 -7.35 -9.96 5.41
N PRO A 128 -8.04 -11.10 5.20
CA PRO A 128 -9.18 -11.50 6.04
C PRO A 128 -8.74 -11.72 7.48
N GLY A 129 -9.40 -11.08 8.44
CA GLY A 129 -9.00 -11.08 9.86
C GLY A 129 -8.04 -9.94 10.24
N GLY A 130 -7.66 -9.10 9.27
CA GLY A 130 -6.84 -7.91 9.46
C GLY A 130 -5.40 -8.17 9.89
N ILE A 131 -4.70 -7.10 10.23
CA ILE A 131 -3.38 -7.17 10.89
C ILE A 131 -3.67 -7.20 12.40
N VAL A 132 -3.37 -8.33 13.05
CA VAL A 132 -3.44 -8.46 14.51
C VAL A 132 -2.45 -7.47 15.10
N ASP A 133 -2.94 -6.55 15.92
CA ASP A 133 -2.10 -5.60 16.63
C ASP A 133 -1.69 -6.22 17.97
N PRO A 134 -0.42 -6.63 18.16
CA PRO A 134 0.02 -7.18 19.43
C PRO A 134 -0.02 -6.16 20.58
N LYS A 135 -0.19 -4.86 20.31
CA LYS A 135 -0.29 -3.78 21.32
C LYS A 135 -1.72 -3.57 21.84
N CYS A 136 -2.73 -4.26 21.31
CA CYS A 136 -4.13 -4.16 21.74
C CYS A 136 -4.62 -5.34 22.59
N ASN A 137 -3.73 -6.15 23.16
CA ASN A 137 -4.05 -7.18 24.14
C ASN A 137 -3.59 -6.79 25.55
#